data_AF-A0A1J4UDA3-F1
#
_entry.id   AF-A0A1J4UDA3-F1
#
_cell.length_a   1.000
_cell.length_b   1.000
_cell.length_c   1.000
_cell.angle_alpha   90.00
_cell.angle_beta   90.00
_cell.angle_gamma   90.00
#
_symmetry.space_group_name_H-M   'P 1'
#
loop_
_entity.id
_entity.type
_entity.pdbx_description
1 polymer ?
#
loop_
_entity_poly.entity_id
_entity_poly.type
_entity_poly.pdbx_seq_one_letter_code
_entity_poly.pdbx_strand_id
1 'polypeptide(L)'
;MKYGNEMPSTPSCQNKNESHSRAWQDGVAPPISPPTLNESEGEAAGKREQPESSEKKGKTPDFRIVQPGVGLDGRANYENVGAMWHNVSKAGADFYSLKIGNLKLLVFPNAKRE
;
A
#
# COMPACT_ATOMS: atom_id res chain seq x y z
N MET A 1 21.93 14.32 -58.84
CA MET A 1 21.14 14.81 -57.70
C MET A 1 21.67 14.12 -56.45
N LYS A 2 22.29 14.87 -55.52
CA LYS A 2 22.79 14.34 -54.24
C LYS A 2 21.82 14.74 -53.15
N TYR A 3 21.16 13.77 -52.52
CA TYR A 3 20.41 13.98 -51.29
C TYR A 3 21.14 13.24 -50.17
N GLY A 4 21.88 14.00 -49.37
CA GLY A 4 22.37 13.55 -48.07
C GLY A 4 21.24 13.71 -47.06
N ASN A 5 20.81 12.59 -46.49
CA ASN A 5 19.94 12.58 -45.33
C ASN A 5 20.81 12.34 -44.10
N GLU A 6 21.13 13.43 -43.40
CA GLU A 6 21.77 13.42 -42.10
C GLU A 6 20.73 12.99 -41.06
N MET A 7 21.01 11.91 -40.33
CA MET A 7 20.19 11.46 -39.21
C MET A 7 20.41 12.37 -38.00
N PRO A 8 19.36 12.81 -37.28
CA PRO A 8 19.53 13.49 -36.00
C PRO A 8 19.93 12.48 -34.91
N SER A 9 21.12 12.68 -34.33
CA SER A 9 21.61 11.96 -33.15
C SER A 9 20.70 12.17 -31.94
N THR A 10 20.35 11.08 -31.25
CA THR A 10 19.63 11.13 -29.98
C THR A 10 20.54 11.61 -28.84
N PRO A 11 20.03 12.40 -27.88
CA PRO A 11 20.81 12.81 -26.71
C PRO A 11 21.00 11.66 -25.72
N SER A 12 22.25 11.50 -25.30
CA SER A 12 22.75 10.58 -24.28
C SER A 12 22.17 10.89 -22.90
N CYS A 13 21.50 9.92 -22.27
CA CYS A 13 21.12 9.97 -20.87
C CYS A 13 22.35 9.72 -19.98
N GLN A 14 23.01 10.78 -19.52
CA GLN A 14 24.02 10.69 -18.46
C GLN A 14 23.33 10.71 -17.09
N ASN A 15 23.19 9.54 -16.48
CA ASN A 15 22.71 9.40 -15.11
C ASN A 15 23.90 9.62 -14.14
N LYS A 16 23.99 10.80 -13.54
CA LYS A 16 24.93 11.12 -12.46
C LYS A 16 24.27 10.80 -11.12
N ASN A 17 24.37 9.57 -10.64
CA ASN A 17 24.17 9.23 -9.23
C ASN A 17 25.52 9.28 -8.53
N GLU A 18 25.96 10.49 -8.25
CA GLU A 18 27.16 10.76 -7.47
C GLU A 18 27.04 10.09 -6.10
N SER A 19 28.01 9.21 -5.84
CA SER A 19 28.09 8.35 -4.68
C SER A 19 28.37 9.18 -3.43
N HIS A 20 27.35 9.39 -2.59
CA HIS A 20 27.56 9.84 -1.21
C HIS A 20 28.02 8.64 -0.37
N SER A 21 29.30 8.30 -0.51
CA SER A 21 30.05 7.48 0.44
C SER A 21 30.21 8.28 1.73
N ARG A 22 29.22 8.19 2.63
CA ARG A 22 29.29 8.81 3.95
C ARG A 22 30.15 7.94 4.85
N ALA A 23 31.32 8.46 5.16
CA ALA A 23 32.35 7.88 6.00
C ALA A 23 31.78 7.42 7.36
N TRP A 24 31.92 6.14 7.66
CA TRP A 24 31.90 5.63 9.03
C TRP A 24 33.34 5.67 9.53
N GLN A 25 33.75 6.85 10.02
CA GLN A 25 34.90 6.98 10.91
C GLN A 25 34.36 7.14 12.34
N ASP A 26 35.04 6.48 13.26
CA ASP A 26 34.98 6.67 14.72
C ASP A 26 33.84 5.97 15.50
N GLY A 27 33.94 4.64 15.59
CA GLY A 27 34.54 4.03 16.80
C GLY A 27 34.00 4.33 18.21
N VAL A 28 32.79 4.86 18.40
CA VAL A 28 32.21 4.97 19.76
C VAL A 28 30.74 4.54 19.77
N ALA A 29 30.47 3.36 20.34
CA ALA A 29 29.12 2.88 20.61
C ALA A 29 28.46 3.74 21.71
N PRO A 30 27.22 4.24 21.53
CA PRO A 30 26.50 4.89 22.62
C PRO A 30 26.14 3.88 23.72
N PRO A 31 26.18 4.27 25.01
CA PRO A 31 25.79 3.38 26.09
C PRO A 31 24.30 3.02 25.97
N ILE A 32 24.03 1.73 25.90
CA ILE A 32 22.69 1.16 25.88
C ILE A 32 22.16 1.24 27.31
N SER A 33 21.29 2.21 27.59
CA SER A 33 20.49 2.19 28.83
C SER A 33 19.49 1.03 28.76
N PRO A 34 19.40 0.15 29.77
CA PRO A 34 18.36 -0.87 29.80
C PRO A 34 16.97 -0.23 30.00
N PRO A 35 15.92 -0.70 29.30
CA PRO A 35 14.56 -0.29 29.62
C PRO A 35 14.17 -0.84 31.01
N THR A 36 13.77 0.05 31.91
CA THR A 36 13.15 -0.26 33.19
C THR A 36 11.83 -1.00 32.96
N LEU A 37 11.74 -2.24 33.43
CA LEU A 37 10.49 -2.98 33.57
C LEU A 37 9.62 -2.29 34.63
N ASN A 38 8.57 -1.64 34.19
CA ASN A 38 7.47 -1.14 34.99
C ASN A 38 6.31 -2.14 34.90
N GLU A 39 6.29 -3.07 35.85
CA GLU A 39 5.07 -3.76 36.25
C GLU A 39 4.12 -2.73 36.87
N SER A 40 2.95 -2.57 36.26
CA SER A 40 1.83 -1.82 36.84
C SER A 40 0.57 -2.59 36.53
N GLU A 41 0.18 -3.43 37.47
CA GLU A 41 -1.17 -3.97 37.57
C GLU A 41 -2.15 -2.80 37.75
N GLY A 42 -3.22 -2.80 36.97
CA GLY A 42 -4.19 -1.71 36.92
C GLY A 42 -5.51 -2.17 36.31
N GLU A 43 -6.30 -2.86 37.12
CA GLU A 43 -7.74 -3.07 36.98
C GLU A 43 -8.47 -1.72 36.85
N ALA A 44 -9.24 -1.51 35.77
CA ALA A 44 -10.46 -0.68 35.79
C ALA A 44 -11.23 -0.75 34.46
N ALA A 45 -12.37 -1.44 34.54
CA ALA A 45 -13.68 -1.07 34.01
C ALA A 45 -13.76 -0.02 32.86
N GLY A 46 -14.34 -0.47 31.75
CA GLY A 46 -15.30 0.32 30.97
C GLY A 46 -14.71 1.32 29.98
N LYS A 47 -14.46 0.85 28.74
CA LYS A 47 -14.54 1.72 27.56
C LYS A 47 -15.42 1.09 26.48
N ARG A 48 -16.63 1.65 26.42
CA ARG A 48 -17.55 1.70 25.28
C ARG A 48 -16.76 1.78 23.97
N GLU A 49 -16.91 0.78 23.12
CA GLU A 49 -16.39 0.77 21.75
C GLU A 49 -17.04 1.92 20.97
N GLN A 50 -16.37 3.07 20.93
CA GLN A 50 -16.63 4.09 19.93
C GLN A 50 -15.80 3.75 18.68
N PRO A 51 -16.40 3.77 17.47
CA PRO A 51 -15.64 3.59 16.25
C PRO A 51 -14.78 4.83 16.00
N GLU A 52 -13.49 4.72 16.32
CA GLU A 52 -12.49 5.74 15.98
C GLU A 52 -12.39 5.89 14.46
N SER A 53 -13.11 6.88 13.96
CA SER A 53 -13.05 7.37 12.58
C SER A 53 -12.14 8.59 12.54
N SER A 54 -10.83 8.39 12.45
CA SER A 54 -9.92 9.35 11.80
C SER A 54 -8.45 8.94 11.86
N GLU A 55 -7.99 8.16 10.87
CA GLU A 55 -6.61 8.31 10.40
C GLU A 55 -6.57 8.36 8.88
N LYS A 56 -6.35 9.57 8.35
CA LYS A 56 -5.93 9.81 6.96
C LYS A 56 -4.43 9.47 6.84
N LYS A 57 -4.10 8.19 6.90
CA LYS A 57 -2.90 7.58 6.30
C LYS A 57 -3.42 6.45 5.42
N GLY A 58 -2.98 6.39 4.17
CA GLY A 58 -3.58 5.59 3.09
C GLY A 58 -4.15 4.26 3.57
N LYS A 59 -5.47 4.20 3.74
CA LYS A 59 -6.17 3.06 4.35
C LYS A 59 -5.77 1.79 3.59
N THR A 60 -5.15 0.84 4.27
CA THR A 60 -4.88 -0.48 3.69
C THR A 60 -6.21 -1.08 3.25
N PRO A 61 -6.30 -1.71 2.07
CA PRO A 61 -7.53 -2.35 1.66
C PRO A 61 -7.86 -3.54 2.56
N ASP A 62 -9.13 -3.67 2.90
CA ASP A 62 -9.66 -4.79 3.69
C ASP A 62 -9.61 -6.10 2.88
N PHE A 63 -9.86 -6.01 1.56
CA PHE A 63 -9.80 -7.16 0.67
C PHE A 63 -8.96 -6.87 -0.57
N ARG A 64 -8.17 -7.85 -0.99
CA ARG A 64 -7.46 -7.85 -2.28
C ARG A 64 -8.22 -8.72 -3.26
N ILE A 65 -8.27 -8.28 -4.51
CA ILE A 65 -8.95 -9.01 -5.57
C ILE A 65 -7.89 -9.56 -6.49
N VAL A 66 -7.94 -10.88 -6.64
CA VAL A 66 -7.04 -11.63 -7.48
C VAL A 66 -7.80 -12.24 -8.64
N GLN A 67 -7.18 -12.24 -9.80
CA GLN A 67 -7.69 -12.93 -10.98
C GLN A 67 -6.82 -14.15 -11.23
N PRO A 68 -7.42 -15.35 -11.38
CA PRO A 68 -6.68 -16.52 -11.81
C PRO A 68 -6.27 -16.37 -13.28
N GLY A 69 -5.00 -16.66 -13.57
CA GLY A 69 -4.44 -16.74 -14.91
C GLY A 69 -3.59 -18.01 -15.05
N VAL A 70 -3.16 -18.29 -16.28
CA VAL A 70 -2.25 -19.41 -16.57
C VAL A 70 -0.94 -18.81 -17.06
N GLY A 71 0.15 -19.13 -16.36
CA GLY A 71 1.49 -18.72 -16.76
C GLY A 71 1.97 -19.47 -18.01
N LEU A 72 3.08 -19.02 -18.60
CA LEU A 72 3.71 -19.68 -19.75
C LEU A 72 4.15 -21.13 -19.42
N ASP A 73 4.34 -21.42 -18.14
CA ASP A 73 4.67 -22.72 -17.58
C ASP A 73 3.46 -23.64 -17.38
N GLY A 74 2.25 -23.17 -17.73
CA GLY A 74 1.01 -23.93 -17.56
C GLY A 74 0.51 -23.98 -16.11
N ARG A 75 1.14 -23.25 -15.17
CA ARG A 75 0.71 -23.21 -13.77
C ARG A 75 -0.31 -22.11 -13.54
N ALA A 76 -1.20 -22.34 -12.57
CA ALA A 76 -2.14 -21.34 -12.12
C ALA A 76 -1.41 -20.24 -11.36
N ASN A 77 -1.54 -19.00 -11.83
CA ASN A 77 -1.04 -17.81 -11.17
C ASN A 77 -2.21 -16.92 -10.75
N TYR A 78 -2.05 -16.21 -9.63
CA TYR A 78 -3.04 -15.25 -9.15
C TYR A 78 -2.48 -13.84 -9.31
N GLU A 79 -3.06 -13.08 -10.22
CA GLU A 79 -2.66 -11.70 -10.47
C GLU A 79 -3.47 -10.75 -9.59
N ASN A 80 -2.79 -9.81 -8.93
CA ASN A 80 -3.47 -8.79 -8.14
C ASN A 80 -4.03 -7.71 -9.07
N VAL A 81 -5.35 -7.72 -9.27
CA VAL A 81 -6.04 -6.80 -10.20
C VAL A 81 -6.64 -5.60 -9.49
N GLY A 82 -6.83 -5.68 -8.17
CA GLY A 82 -7.57 -4.66 -7.47
C GLY A 82 -7.69 -4.88 -5.98
N ALA A 83 -8.44 -3.97 -5.37
CA ALA A 83 -8.61 -3.92 -3.94
C ALA A 83 -9.96 -3.31 -3.58
N MET A 84 -10.44 -3.66 -2.39
CA MET A 84 -11.72 -3.23 -1.88
C MET A 84 -11.56 -2.70 -0.45
N TRP A 85 -12.22 -1.56 -0.21
CA TRP A 85 -12.20 -0.86 1.08
C TRP A 85 -13.60 -0.84 1.65
N HIS A 86 -13.76 -1.31 2.88
CA HIS A 86 -14.98 -1.19 3.67
C HIS A 86 -15.18 0.25 4.12
N ASN A 87 -16.41 0.72 4.00
CA ASN A 87 -16.84 2.03 4.46
C ASN A 87 -18.24 1.92 5.04
N VAL A 88 -18.56 2.85 5.94
CA VAL A 88 -19.90 2.98 6.54
C VAL A 88 -20.49 4.30 6.07
N SER A 89 -21.71 4.25 5.54
CA SER A 89 -22.41 5.45 5.08
C SER A 89 -22.85 6.33 6.26
N LYS A 90 -23.26 7.57 5.98
CA LYS A 90 -23.80 8.47 7.02
C LYS A 90 -25.03 7.90 7.74
N ALA A 91 -25.80 7.06 7.06
CA ALA A 91 -26.97 6.39 7.62
C ALA A 91 -26.63 5.09 8.37
N GLY A 92 -25.34 4.72 8.46
CA GLY A 92 -24.90 3.48 9.11
C GLY A 92 -24.92 2.23 8.22
N ALA A 93 -25.36 2.34 6.97
CA ALA A 93 -25.33 1.21 6.04
C ALA A 93 -23.91 0.92 5.54
N ASP A 94 -23.50 -0.35 5.55
CA ASP A 94 -22.23 -0.82 5.02
C ASP A 94 -22.17 -0.75 3.50
N PHE A 95 -21.03 -0.30 2.98
CA PHE A 95 -20.72 -0.37 1.56
C PHE A 95 -19.22 -0.55 1.34
N TYR A 96 -18.87 -1.05 0.17
CA TYR A 96 -17.49 -1.25 -0.21
C TYR A 96 -17.13 -0.41 -1.43
N SER A 97 -15.96 0.20 -1.41
CA SER A 97 -15.37 0.82 -2.59
C SER A 97 -14.41 -0.17 -3.22
N LEU A 98 -14.68 -0.59 -4.45
CA LEU A 98 -13.87 -1.50 -5.24
C LEU A 98 -13.07 -0.71 -6.28
N LYS A 99 -11.74 -0.85 -6.32
CA LYS A 99 -10.90 -0.32 -7.39
C LYS A 99 -10.21 -1.45 -8.15
N ILE A 100 -10.37 -1.46 -9.48
CA ILE A 100 -9.70 -2.39 -10.42
C ILE A 100 -9.09 -1.55 -11.53
N GLY A 101 -7.76 -1.45 -11.57
CA GLY A 101 -7.06 -0.51 -12.46
C GLY A 101 -7.56 0.93 -12.31
N ASN A 102 -8.18 1.46 -13.37
CA ASN A 102 -8.78 2.80 -13.42
C ASN A 102 -10.28 2.83 -13.07
N LEU A 103 -10.92 1.67 -12.93
CA LEU A 103 -12.33 1.57 -12.61
C LEU A 103 -12.55 1.63 -11.10
N LYS A 104 -13.55 2.42 -10.66
CA LYS A 104 -14.00 2.48 -9.26
C LYS A 104 -15.49 2.17 -9.20
N LEU A 105 -15.85 1.15 -8.43
CA LEU A 105 -17.22 0.68 -8.25
C LEU A 105 -17.64 0.79 -6.79
N LEU A 106 -18.93 1.01 -6.57
CA LEU A 106 -19.56 0.86 -5.26
C LEU A 106 -20.23 -0.51 -5.20
N VAL A 107 -19.92 -1.27 -4.16
CA VAL A 107 -20.43 -2.62 -3.95
C VAL A 107 -21.24 -2.62 -2.66
N PHE A 108 -22.45 -3.16 -2.74
CA PHE A 108 -23.36 -3.30 -1.62
C PHE A 108 -23.51 -4.78 -1.28
N PRO A 109 -23.66 -5.13 0.01
CA PRO A 109 -23.94 -6.51 0.40
C PRO A 109 -25.24 -6.99 -0.26
N ASN A 110 -25.24 -8.23 -0.74
CA ASN A 110 -26.41 -8.82 -1.37
C ASN A 110 -27.49 -9.11 -0.32
N ALA A 111 -28.53 -8.28 -0.26
CA ALA A 111 -29.73 -8.59 0.48
C ALA A 111 -30.52 -9.65 -0.30
N LYS A 112 -30.38 -10.93 0.08
CA LYS A 112 -31.25 -11.99 -0.45
C LYS A 112 -32.70 -11.55 -0.20
N ARG A 113 -33.48 -11.42 -1.27
CA ARG A 113 -34.93 -11.26 -1.17
C ARG A 113 -35.50 -12.64 -0.92
N GLU A 114 -36.00 -12.87 0.29
CA GLU A 114 -36.83 -14.04 0.60
C GLU A 114 -38.21 -13.92 -0.05
#